data_AF-A0A935I3I3-F1
#
_entry.id   AF-A0A935I3I3-F1
#
_cell.length_a   1.000
_cell.length_b   1.000
_cell.length_c   1.000
_cell.angle_alpha   90.00
_cell.angle_beta   90.00
_cell.angle_gamma   90.00
#
_symmetry.space_group_name_H-M   'P 1'
#
loop_
_entity.id
_entity.type
_entity.pdbx_description
1 polymer ?
#
loop_
_entity_poly.entity_id
_entity_poly.type
_entity_poly.pdbx_seq_one_letter_code
_entity_poly.pdbx_strand_id
1 'polypeptide(L)'
;MYANAVGGFTTLPAASNGDVLTLTAGVPSWVPTAGSSFSAITTGTNATATMTVNNGASILLGTAGAIIQSNEFITSTSVSSAVDLATTEVNGILPIANGGTGSSTAGGALTNLGAQPVDAELTAISGLAGTGFAVQTGAGTYAQRTIVGVSPISVANGSGVAGNPTISLTGIVPVANGGTGQDFSAVPIGSIMYANAVGGFTTLPAASNGDVLTLTAGVPSWVPTAGSSFSAITTGTNATATMTVNNGASILLGTAGAIIQSNEFITSTSVSSAVDLATTEVNGILPIANGGTGSSTAGGALTNLGAQPVDADLTSIAGVATTGILVRTGVDTYNTRLIAGTANEITVTNGDGVAGNPTISIPTAVTFTGKTVTGGTFTGSTLSGVTTKTGTTVNTANTAAAVAPTALGAPLAAFVNTWEKVEISNNGTGGTAYVSLPAGTDGQVMYARFRYSWTAGANAVIVRQPDNATATAIAFGGGAVGTIVAHMVYSGDESRWVILSAINNP
;
A
#
# COMPACT_ATOMS: atom_id res chain seq x y z
N MET A 1 -30.51 75.39 85.48
CA MET A 1 -31.82 75.85 86.01
C MET A 1 -32.10 77.24 85.46
N TYR A 2 -33.36 77.55 85.17
CA TYR A 2 -33.80 78.90 84.79
C TYR A 2 -35.13 79.24 85.50
N ALA A 3 -35.41 80.52 85.73
CA ALA A 3 -36.65 80.98 86.35
C ALA A 3 -37.79 81.00 85.33
N ASN A 4 -38.97 80.48 85.69
CA ASN A 4 -40.13 80.42 84.80
C ASN A 4 -41.30 81.32 85.25
N ALA A 5 -41.30 81.80 86.50
CA ALA A 5 -42.24 82.80 87.06
C ALA A 5 -41.69 83.43 88.36
N VAL A 6 -42.26 84.54 88.84
CA VAL A 6 -41.89 85.14 90.14
C VAL A 6 -42.21 84.14 91.26
N GLY A 7 -41.16 83.54 91.82
CA GLY A 7 -41.23 82.51 92.87
C GLY A 7 -41.07 81.05 92.41
N GLY A 8 -40.84 80.76 91.12
CA GLY A 8 -40.66 79.39 90.59
C GLY A 8 -39.41 79.17 89.71
N PHE A 9 -38.80 77.97 89.77
CA PHE A 9 -37.62 77.56 88.99
C PHE A 9 -37.82 76.21 88.26
N THR A 10 -37.18 76.01 87.10
CA THR A 10 -37.14 74.74 86.32
C THR A 10 -35.71 74.38 85.87
N THR A 11 -35.39 73.10 85.66
CA THR A 11 -34.08 72.60 85.18
C THR A 11 -34.07 72.33 83.66
N LEU A 12 -32.89 72.43 83.01
CA LEU A 12 -32.66 72.09 81.60
C LEU A 12 -31.68 70.90 81.50
N PRO A 13 -31.80 69.96 80.56
CA PRO A 13 -30.85 68.84 80.40
C PRO A 13 -29.45 69.29 79.93
N ALA A 14 -28.45 68.41 80.12
CA ALA A 14 -27.07 68.64 79.66
C ALA A 14 -26.91 68.44 78.14
N ALA A 15 -25.97 69.18 77.51
CA ALA A 15 -25.65 69.10 76.07
C ALA A 15 -24.61 68.02 75.73
N SER A 16 -24.53 67.66 74.43
CA SER A 16 -23.39 66.92 73.88
C SER A 16 -22.25 67.86 73.48
N ASN A 17 -21.02 67.34 73.47
CA ASN A 17 -19.86 68.14 73.06
C ASN A 17 -19.95 68.55 71.59
N GLY A 18 -19.82 69.86 71.34
CA GLY A 18 -19.97 70.46 70.01
C GLY A 18 -21.33 71.13 69.81
N ASP A 19 -22.27 70.94 70.74
CA ASP A 19 -23.53 71.67 70.75
C ASP A 19 -23.36 73.10 71.26
N VAL A 20 -24.08 74.04 70.62
CA VAL A 20 -24.11 75.47 70.96
C VAL A 20 -25.43 75.79 71.69
N LEU A 21 -25.36 76.50 72.81
CA LEU A 21 -26.53 76.97 73.56
C LEU A 21 -27.18 78.17 72.85
N THR A 22 -28.50 78.13 72.68
CA THR A 22 -29.29 79.17 72.02
C THR A 22 -30.53 79.51 72.85
N LEU A 23 -31.12 80.70 72.67
CA LEU A 23 -32.37 81.12 73.33
C LEU A 23 -33.49 81.33 72.31
N THR A 24 -34.71 80.88 72.64
CA THR A 24 -35.92 81.17 71.87
C THR A 24 -37.06 81.59 72.81
N ALA A 25 -37.66 82.76 72.59
CA ALA A 25 -38.75 83.32 73.42
C ALA A 25 -38.45 83.38 74.93
N GLY A 26 -37.18 83.56 75.31
CA GLY A 26 -36.73 83.62 76.71
C GLY A 26 -36.44 82.25 77.35
N VAL A 27 -36.55 81.15 76.60
CA VAL A 27 -36.26 79.78 77.07
C VAL A 27 -34.99 79.22 76.39
N PRO A 28 -34.00 78.62 77.11
CA PRO A 28 -32.72 78.12 76.51
C PRO A 28 -32.76 76.65 75.93
N SER A 29 -31.97 76.31 74.88
CA SER A 29 -31.77 74.94 74.26
C SER A 29 -30.45 74.73 73.42
N TRP A 30 -30.04 73.51 73.00
CA TRP A 30 -28.70 73.12 72.40
C TRP A 30 -28.67 72.63 70.89
N VAL A 31 -27.58 72.86 70.06
CA VAL A 31 -27.39 72.46 68.58
C VAL A 31 -25.91 72.20 68.02
N PRO A 32 -25.53 71.13 67.21
CA PRO A 32 -24.12 70.77 66.69
C PRO A 32 -23.59 71.15 65.23
N THR A 33 -22.24 71.03 64.86
CA THR A 33 -21.48 71.63 63.64
C THR A 33 -20.25 70.83 62.95
N ALA A 34 -19.85 70.92 61.60
CA ALA A 34 -18.48 70.57 60.94
C ALA A 34 -18.14 70.78 59.35
N GLY A 35 -16.86 71.11 58.90
CA GLY A 35 -15.99 70.68 57.68
C GLY A 35 -15.73 71.44 56.28
N SER A 36 -14.53 71.47 55.56
CA SER A 36 -14.00 72.44 54.45
C SER A 36 -13.75 72.05 52.89
N SER A 37 -13.51 73.00 51.90
CA SER A 37 -13.83 73.02 50.38
C SER A 37 -12.73 73.20 49.23
N PHE A 38 -13.06 72.90 47.94
CA PHE A 38 -12.30 72.90 46.62
C PHE A 38 -11.68 74.24 46.15
N SER A 39 -12.04 75.37 46.76
CA SER A 39 -11.73 76.73 46.29
C SER A 39 -10.28 77.20 46.52
N ALA A 40 -9.37 76.34 46.97
CA ALA A 40 -7.99 76.70 47.37
C ALA A 40 -6.90 76.44 46.29
N ILE A 41 -7.23 76.00 45.07
CA ILE A 41 -6.26 75.71 43.99
C ILE A 41 -6.12 76.93 43.06
N THR A 42 -4.95 77.58 43.00
CA THR A 42 -4.77 78.85 42.25
C THR A 42 -3.84 78.81 41.03
N THR A 43 -3.05 77.75 40.82
CA THR A 43 -2.33 77.48 39.54
C THR A 43 -2.02 75.98 39.37
N GLY A 44 -2.13 75.43 38.15
CA GLY A 44 -1.83 74.02 37.82
C GLY A 44 -3.06 73.17 37.47
N THR A 45 -2.86 72.01 36.85
CA THR A 45 -3.93 71.06 36.46
C THR A 45 -4.28 70.13 37.61
N ASN A 46 -5.53 70.13 38.07
CA ASN A 46 -6.04 69.17 39.04
C ASN A 46 -6.30 67.82 38.35
N ALA A 47 -5.37 66.88 38.48
CA ALA A 47 -5.46 65.56 37.85
C ALA A 47 -6.05 64.47 38.75
N THR A 48 -6.35 64.75 40.02
CA THR A 48 -6.71 63.71 41.00
C THR A 48 -7.94 64.01 41.85
N ALA A 49 -8.54 65.21 41.76
CA ALA A 49 -9.80 65.52 42.43
C ALA A 49 -10.89 65.97 41.44
N THR A 50 -12.09 65.41 41.59
CA THR A 50 -13.29 65.76 40.82
C THR A 50 -14.00 66.99 41.41
N MET A 51 -14.54 67.86 40.53
CA MET A 51 -15.52 68.88 40.91
C MET A 51 -16.92 68.36 40.57
N THR A 52 -17.75 68.10 41.58
CA THR A 52 -19.17 67.79 41.35
C THR A 52 -19.97 69.08 41.30
N VAL A 53 -20.47 69.44 40.12
CA VAL A 53 -21.37 70.57 39.90
C VAL A 53 -22.80 70.02 39.95
N ASN A 54 -23.50 70.24 41.05
CA ASN A 54 -24.87 69.73 41.23
C ASN A 54 -25.90 70.57 40.47
N ASN A 55 -27.12 70.05 40.34
CA ASN A 55 -28.23 70.75 39.69
C ASN A 55 -28.43 72.18 40.27
N GLY A 56 -28.49 73.18 39.39
CA GLY A 56 -28.60 74.60 39.75
C GLY A 56 -27.29 75.30 40.12
N ALA A 57 -26.15 74.61 40.10
CA ALA A 57 -24.86 75.26 40.33
C ALA A 57 -24.41 76.05 39.09
N SER A 58 -23.98 77.29 39.32
CA SER A 58 -23.40 78.16 38.30
C SER A 58 -21.86 78.11 38.39
N ILE A 59 -21.20 77.85 37.26
CA ILE A 59 -19.75 77.98 37.15
C ILE A 59 -19.43 79.46 36.95
N LEU A 60 -18.94 80.13 38.00
CA LEU A 60 -18.54 81.52 37.96
C LEU A 60 -17.07 81.64 37.53
N LEU A 61 -16.80 82.43 36.49
CA LEU A 61 -15.46 82.61 35.96
C LEU A 61 -14.66 83.58 36.84
N GLY A 62 -13.51 83.14 37.35
CA GLY A 62 -12.73 83.82 38.40
C GLY A 62 -12.03 85.13 38.00
N THR A 63 -12.03 85.47 36.71
CA THR A 63 -11.50 86.73 36.18
C THR A 63 -12.36 87.23 35.03
N ALA A 64 -12.58 88.54 34.99
CA ALA A 64 -13.31 89.18 33.90
C ALA A 64 -12.58 88.95 32.56
N GLY A 65 -13.24 88.31 31.60
CA GLY A 65 -12.72 88.03 30.26
C GLY A 65 -12.51 86.55 29.94
N ALA A 66 -12.66 85.63 30.89
CA ALA A 66 -12.76 84.21 30.57
C ALA A 66 -14.13 83.90 29.91
N ILE A 67 -14.16 82.96 28.96
CA ILE A 67 -15.37 82.45 28.30
C ILE A 67 -15.32 80.92 28.25
N ILE A 68 -16.47 80.28 28.47
CA ILE A 68 -16.63 78.84 28.23
C ILE A 68 -17.12 78.66 26.79
N GLN A 69 -16.24 78.21 25.89
CA GLN A 69 -16.52 78.20 24.45
C GLN A 69 -17.17 76.90 23.94
N SER A 70 -17.32 75.88 24.78
CA SER A 70 -18.07 74.68 24.43
C SER A 70 -18.50 73.94 25.69
N ASN A 71 -19.73 74.15 26.13
CA ASN A 71 -20.37 73.23 27.07
C ASN A 71 -20.99 72.10 26.26
N GLU A 72 -20.24 71.02 26.10
CA GLU A 72 -20.79 69.77 25.59
C GLU A 72 -21.57 69.09 26.73
N PHE A 73 -22.87 69.36 26.80
CA PHE A 73 -23.78 68.69 27.74
C PHE A 73 -24.19 67.33 27.17
N ILE A 74 -23.29 66.37 27.28
CA ILE A 74 -23.59 64.96 27.05
C ILE A 74 -23.80 64.26 28.40
N THR A 75 -24.86 63.48 28.53
CA THR A 75 -25.01 62.56 29.67
C THR A 75 -24.33 61.23 29.33
N SER A 76 -24.18 60.31 30.29
CA SER A 76 -23.63 58.98 30.04
C SER A 76 -24.44 58.14 29.03
N THR A 77 -25.59 58.63 28.59
CA THR A 77 -26.48 58.00 27.61
C THR A 77 -26.60 58.78 26.30
N SER A 78 -25.94 59.93 26.13
CA SER A 78 -26.00 60.70 24.88
C SER A 78 -25.28 59.98 23.74
N VAL A 79 -25.96 59.83 22.60
CA VAL A 79 -25.43 59.14 21.40
C VAL A 79 -25.09 60.07 20.23
N SER A 80 -25.44 61.37 20.29
CA SER A 80 -24.96 62.39 19.35
C SER A 80 -25.09 63.81 19.92
N SER A 81 -24.47 64.79 19.23
CA SER A 81 -24.50 66.22 19.56
C SER A 81 -25.54 67.04 18.76
N ALA A 82 -26.51 66.39 18.09
CA ALA A 82 -27.49 67.05 17.22
C ALA A 82 -28.68 67.69 17.99
N VAL A 83 -29.24 68.78 17.42
CA VAL A 83 -30.40 69.52 17.95
C VAL A 83 -31.70 68.76 17.72
N ASP A 84 -32.52 68.61 18.75
CA ASP A 84 -33.82 67.92 18.70
C ASP A 84 -34.90 68.80 18.01
N LEU A 85 -35.47 68.30 16.91
CA LEU A 85 -36.55 68.98 16.14
C LEU A 85 -37.95 68.53 16.59
N ALA A 86 -38.07 67.65 17.59
CA ALA A 86 -39.33 67.09 18.06
C ALA A 86 -40.03 67.96 19.15
N THR A 87 -39.42 69.06 19.57
CA THR A 87 -40.01 70.01 20.52
C THR A 87 -40.63 71.22 19.80
N THR A 88 -41.58 71.89 20.45
CA THR A 88 -42.30 73.07 19.92
C THR A 88 -41.42 74.31 19.73
N GLU A 89 -40.11 74.20 19.92
CA GLU A 89 -39.15 75.31 19.79
C GLU A 89 -38.90 75.70 18.32
N VAL A 90 -39.30 74.86 17.36
CA VAL A 90 -39.24 75.13 15.91
C VAL A 90 -40.63 75.48 15.35
N ASN A 91 -40.84 76.71 14.84
CA ASN A 91 -42.12 77.17 14.25
C ASN A 91 -41.93 77.64 12.79
N GLY A 92 -42.72 77.11 11.85
CA GLY A 92 -42.68 77.43 10.41
C GLY A 92 -43.08 76.26 9.48
N ILE A 93 -43.23 76.50 8.17
CA ILE A 93 -43.36 75.44 7.16
C ILE A 93 -41.95 75.01 6.75
N LEU A 94 -41.65 73.72 6.81
CA LEU A 94 -40.44 73.17 6.20
C LEU A 94 -40.71 72.92 4.71
N PRO A 95 -39.97 73.56 3.78
CA PRO A 95 -39.96 73.17 2.38
C PRO A 95 -39.62 71.69 2.23
N ILE A 96 -40.04 71.04 1.13
CA ILE A 96 -39.79 69.59 0.90
C ILE A 96 -38.31 69.27 1.17
N ALA A 97 -37.38 70.08 0.63
CA ALA A 97 -35.94 69.92 0.80
C ALA A 97 -35.47 69.81 2.26
N ASN A 98 -36.20 70.44 3.18
CA ASN A 98 -35.87 70.54 4.59
C ASN A 98 -36.63 69.53 5.46
N GLY A 99 -37.34 68.57 4.84
CA GLY A 99 -37.99 67.45 5.54
C GLY A 99 -39.34 67.81 6.15
N GLY A 100 -40.16 66.82 6.50
CA GLY A 100 -41.55 66.98 6.96
C GLY A 100 -42.44 65.85 6.45
N THR A 101 -42.17 65.38 5.24
CA THR A 101 -42.60 64.07 4.77
C THR A 101 -41.53 63.00 4.99
N GLY A 102 -40.29 63.36 5.33
CA GLY A 102 -39.15 62.43 5.41
C GLY A 102 -38.39 62.26 4.09
N SER A 103 -38.64 63.13 3.10
CA SER A 103 -37.87 63.20 1.85
C SER A 103 -37.71 64.63 1.35
N SER A 104 -36.56 64.93 0.74
CA SER A 104 -36.24 66.21 0.10
C SER A 104 -36.68 66.34 -1.36
N THR A 105 -37.40 65.33 -1.89
CA THR A 105 -37.86 65.30 -3.28
C THR A 105 -39.38 65.10 -3.35
N ALA A 106 -40.04 65.63 -4.39
CA ALA A 106 -41.47 65.44 -4.59
C ALA A 106 -41.85 63.94 -4.69
N GLY A 107 -41.01 63.13 -5.37
CA GLY A 107 -41.22 61.69 -5.46
C GLY A 107 -41.19 60.99 -4.10
N GLY A 108 -40.19 61.28 -3.26
CA GLY A 108 -40.15 60.70 -1.92
C GLY A 108 -41.23 61.27 -0.99
N ALA A 109 -41.67 62.51 -1.19
CA ALA A 109 -42.83 63.05 -0.48
C ALA A 109 -44.13 62.32 -0.84
N LEU A 110 -44.36 62.00 -2.13
CA LEU A 110 -45.50 61.20 -2.58
C LEU A 110 -45.47 59.80 -1.97
N THR A 111 -44.30 59.15 -1.95
CA THR A 111 -44.11 57.85 -1.29
C THR A 111 -44.50 57.91 0.18
N ASN A 112 -44.05 58.93 0.89
CA ASN A 112 -44.31 59.05 2.33
C ASN A 112 -45.75 59.46 2.65
N LEU A 113 -46.48 60.05 1.70
CA LEU A 113 -47.91 60.36 1.79
C LEU A 113 -48.82 59.22 1.32
N GLY A 114 -48.28 58.21 0.62
CA GLY A 114 -49.07 57.17 -0.05
C GLY A 114 -49.88 57.69 -1.25
N ALA A 115 -49.47 58.82 -1.85
CA ALA A 115 -50.16 59.43 -2.98
C ALA A 115 -49.58 58.95 -4.32
N GLN A 116 -50.45 58.78 -5.32
CA GLN A 116 -50.03 58.50 -6.70
C GLN A 116 -49.70 59.81 -7.45
N PRO A 117 -48.67 59.84 -8.32
CA PRO A 117 -48.43 60.96 -9.23
C PRO A 117 -49.61 61.20 -10.19
N VAL A 118 -49.74 62.43 -10.69
CA VAL A 118 -50.73 62.75 -11.75
C VAL A 118 -50.35 62.01 -13.03
N ASP A 119 -51.31 61.25 -13.56
CA ASP A 119 -51.16 60.46 -14.78
C ASP A 119 -52.38 60.64 -15.69
N ALA A 120 -52.13 60.88 -16.98
CA ALA A 120 -53.19 61.17 -17.96
C ALA A 120 -54.08 59.94 -18.23
N GLU A 121 -53.52 58.73 -18.17
CA GLU A 121 -54.28 57.49 -18.37
C GLU A 121 -55.19 57.24 -17.17
N LEU A 122 -54.68 57.41 -15.95
CA LEU A 122 -55.48 57.27 -14.73
C LEU A 122 -56.63 58.28 -14.70
N THR A 123 -56.37 59.51 -15.17
CA THR A 123 -57.40 60.55 -15.31
C THR A 123 -58.50 60.11 -16.27
N ALA A 124 -58.13 59.60 -17.45
CA ALA A 124 -59.08 59.16 -18.47
C ALA A 124 -59.90 57.93 -18.05
N ILE A 125 -59.27 56.95 -17.40
CA ILE A 125 -59.97 55.77 -16.85
C ILE A 125 -60.99 56.18 -15.79
N SER A 126 -60.65 57.14 -14.92
CA SER A 126 -61.55 57.64 -13.87
C SER A 126 -62.79 58.36 -14.42
N GLY A 127 -62.75 58.84 -15.66
CA GLY A 127 -63.86 59.53 -16.33
C GLY A 127 -64.87 58.59 -17.02
N LEU A 128 -64.65 57.27 -17.03
CA LEU A 128 -65.57 56.31 -17.64
C LEU A 128 -66.86 56.16 -16.82
N ALA A 129 -68.02 56.47 -17.42
CA ALA A 129 -69.32 56.49 -16.73
C ALA A 129 -69.98 55.11 -16.54
N GLY A 130 -69.40 54.03 -17.05
CA GLY A 130 -70.01 52.70 -17.06
C GLY A 130 -68.99 51.60 -16.79
N THR A 131 -69.48 50.37 -16.62
CA THR A 131 -68.69 49.20 -16.26
C THR A 131 -68.41 48.31 -17.48
N GLY A 132 -67.34 47.51 -17.39
CA GLY A 132 -66.93 46.59 -18.45
C GLY A 132 -65.50 46.88 -18.93
N PHE A 133 -65.22 46.59 -20.21
CA PHE A 133 -63.89 46.76 -20.78
C PHE A 133 -63.58 48.23 -21.08
N ALA A 134 -62.70 48.83 -20.28
CA ALA A 134 -62.02 50.08 -20.61
C ALA A 134 -60.91 49.80 -21.63
N VAL A 135 -61.13 50.18 -22.89
CA VAL A 135 -60.15 50.01 -23.96
C VAL A 135 -59.55 51.36 -24.30
N GLN A 136 -58.23 51.46 -24.23
CA GLN A 136 -57.51 52.66 -24.66
C GLN A 136 -57.67 52.82 -26.17
N THR A 137 -58.30 53.91 -26.61
CA THR A 137 -58.50 54.22 -28.04
C THR A 137 -57.51 55.27 -28.55
N GLY A 138 -56.69 55.83 -27.66
CA GLY A 138 -55.60 56.78 -27.90
C GLY A 138 -54.95 57.16 -26.56
N ALA A 139 -53.79 57.83 -26.59
CA ALA A 139 -53.11 58.27 -25.37
C ALA A 139 -54.03 59.16 -24.52
N GLY A 140 -54.19 58.84 -23.24
CA GLY A 140 -55.12 59.53 -22.33
C GLY A 140 -56.59 59.45 -22.74
N THR A 141 -57.00 58.47 -23.57
CA THR A 141 -58.40 58.32 -24.01
C THR A 141 -58.84 56.86 -23.93
N TYR A 142 -59.91 56.60 -23.18
CA TYR A 142 -60.52 55.27 -23.05
C TYR A 142 -61.97 55.28 -23.49
N ALA A 143 -62.42 54.18 -24.07
CA ALA A 143 -63.82 53.92 -24.39
C ALA A 143 -64.26 52.55 -23.86
N GLN A 144 -65.54 52.43 -23.51
CA GLN A 144 -66.13 51.14 -23.20
C GLN A 144 -66.43 50.36 -24.48
N ARG A 145 -66.13 49.05 -24.48
CA ARG A 145 -66.36 48.13 -25.61
C ARG A 145 -66.99 46.81 -25.14
N THR A 146 -67.70 46.14 -26.06
CA THR A 146 -68.25 44.79 -25.86
C THR A 146 -67.76 43.88 -26.99
N ILE A 147 -67.54 42.61 -26.67
CA ILE A 147 -67.23 41.57 -27.65
C ILE A 147 -68.55 41.09 -28.29
N VAL A 148 -68.56 40.91 -29.61
CA VAL A 148 -69.73 40.44 -30.38
C VAL A 148 -69.30 39.27 -31.28
N GLY A 149 -70.09 38.19 -31.30
CA GLY A 149 -69.86 37.02 -32.14
C GLY A 149 -70.69 37.01 -33.43
N VAL A 150 -70.20 36.29 -34.43
CA VAL A 150 -70.94 35.96 -35.67
C VAL A 150 -70.91 34.44 -35.86
N SER A 151 -72.03 33.85 -36.33
CA SER A 151 -72.14 32.40 -36.49
C SER A 151 -70.96 31.82 -37.30
N PRO A 152 -70.33 30.72 -36.85
CA PRO A 152 -70.76 29.81 -35.77
C PRO A 152 -70.25 30.18 -34.35
N ILE A 153 -69.63 31.35 -34.16
CA ILE A 153 -69.16 31.83 -32.86
C ILE A 153 -70.30 32.53 -32.11
N SER A 154 -70.57 32.05 -30.91
CA SER A 154 -71.45 32.70 -29.93
C SER A 154 -70.60 33.38 -28.85
N VAL A 155 -71.06 34.55 -28.40
CA VAL A 155 -70.44 35.30 -27.29
C VAL A 155 -71.52 35.54 -26.24
N ALA A 156 -71.31 35.01 -25.03
CA ALA A 156 -72.12 35.34 -23.86
C ALA A 156 -71.35 36.30 -22.94
N ASN A 157 -72.09 37.18 -22.26
CA ASN A 157 -71.54 38.22 -21.37
C ASN A 157 -70.43 39.08 -22.02
N GLY A 158 -70.57 39.44 -23.29
CA GLY A 158 -69.52 40.12 -24.08
C GLY A 158 -68.98 41.43 -23.49
N SER A 159 -69.68 42.06 -22.54
CA SER A 159 -69.25 43.25 -21.82
C SER A 159 -68.44 42.97 -20.54
N GLY A 160 -68.41 41.72 -20.07
CA GLY A 160 -67.76 41.32 -18.80
C GLY A 160 -68.53 41.71 -17.54
N VAL A 161 -69.63 42.45 -17.65
CA VAL A 161 -70.36 43.01 -16.49
C VAL A 161 -71.25 41.97 -15.82
N ALA A 162 -72.01 41.19 -16.59
CA ALA A 162 -72.90 40.14 -16.07
C ALA A 162 -72.15 38.86 -15.63
N GLY A 163 -70.83 38.85 -15.80
CA GLY A 163 -69.95 37.71 -15.59
C GLY A 163 -68.82 37.70 -16.62
N ASN A 164 -67.88 36.78 -16.48
CA ASN A 164 -66.79 36.62 -17.44
C ASN A 164 -67.35 36.39 -18.84
N PRO A 165 -66.83 37.05 -19.90
CA PRO A 165 -67.23 36.73 -21.26
C PRO A 165 -66.84 35.30 -21.59
N THR A 166 -67.77 34.56 -22.17
CA THR A 166 -67.48 33.23 -22.73
C THR A 166 -67.69 33.28 -24.24
N ILE A 167 -66.70 32.76 -24.95
CA ILE A 167 -66.73 32.63 -26.41
C ILE A 167 -66.79 31.14 -26.69
N SER A 168 -67.78 30.71 -27.47
CA SER A 168 -67.99 29.28 -27.74
C SER A 168 -68.39 29.07 -29.19
N LEU A 169 -67.87 27.99 -29.77
CA LEU A 169 -68.33 27.48 -31.05
C LEU A 169 -69.62 26.68 -30.82
N THR A 170 -70.72 27.09 -31.45
CA THR A 170 -72.04 26.46 -31.24
C THR A 170 -72.63 25.86 -32.51
N GLY A 171 -71.90 25.90 -33.63
CA GLY A 171 -72.35 25.37 -34.92
C GLY A 171 -71.25 24.64 -35.67
N ILE A 172 -71.62 24.05 -36.81
CA ILE A 172 -70.69 23.37 -37.71
C ILE A 172 -69.78 24.41 -38.38
N VAL A 173 -68.47 24.19 -38.33
CA VAL A 173 -67.50 25.01 -39.09
C VAL A 173 -67.51 24.53 -40.55
N PRO A 174 -67.81 25.42 -41.52
CA PRO A 174 -67.78 25.05 -42.93
C PRO A 174 -66.37 24.67 -43.39
N VAL A 175 -66.29 23.81 -44.41
CA VAL A 175 -65.02 23.38 -45.02
C VAL A 175 -64.18 24.52 -45.58
N ALA A 176 -64.83 25.57 -46.11
CA ALA A 176 -64.16 26.78 -46.58
C ALA A 176 -63.39 27.52 -45.48
N ASN A 177 -63.76 27.29 -44.21
CA ASN A 177 -63.16 27.91 -43.04
C ASN A 177 -62.33 26.90 -42.22
N GLY A 178 -61.89 25.78 -42.84
CA GLY A 178 -61.04 24.77 -42.19
C GLY A 178 -61.77 23.75 -41.31
N GLY A 179 -63.10 23.79 -41.26
CA GLY A 179 -63.91 22.75 -40.62
C GLY A 179 -64.15 21.53 -41.52
N THR A 180 -64.96 20.60 -41.04
CA THR A 180 -65.35 19.39 -41.77
C THR A 180 -66.70 19.53 -42.47
N GLY A 181 -67.46 20.60 -42.17
CA GLY A 181 -68.77 20.86 -42.76
C GLY A 181 -69.87 19.86 -42.35
N GLN A 182 -69.60 18.97 -41.38
CA GLN A 182 -70.55 17.96 -40.91
C GLN A 182 -70.58 17.90 -39.38
N ASP A 183 -71.68 17.40 -38.83
CA ASP A 183 -71.80 17.05 -37.41
C ASP A 183 -71.35 15.60 -37.18
N PHE A 184 -70.31 15.41 -36.36
CA PHE A 184 -69.75 14.09 -36.04
C PHE A 184 -70.23 13.56 -34.68
N SER A 185 -71.13 14.26 -33.97
CA SER A 185 -71.59 13.86 -32.63
C SER A 185 -72.26 12.48 -32.58
N ALA A 186 -72.81 12.01 -33.70
CA ALA A 186 -73.51 10.72 -33.82
C ALA A 186 -72.71 9.62 -34.56
N VAL A 187 -71.42 9.83 -34.84
CA VAL A 187 -70.61 8.85 -35.59
C VAL A 187 -70.26 7.64 -34.71
N PRO A 188 -70.48 6.39 -35.17
CA PRO A 188 -70.17 5.19 -34.39
C PRO A 188 -68.69 5.05 -34.04
N ILE A 189 -68.42 4.46 -32.86
CA ILE A 189 -67.06 4.17 -32.38
C ILE A 189 -66.31 3.31 -33.40
N GLY A 190 -65.05 3.67 -33.66
CA GLY A 190 -64.15 2.96 -34.57
C GLY A 190 -64.26 3.40 -36.04
N SER A 191 -65.13 4.35 -36.36
CA SER A 191 -65.20 4.93 -37.70
C SER A 191 -63.96 5.80 -37.99
N ILE A 192 -63.51 5.79 -39.24
CA ILE A 192 -62.41 6.63 -39.77
C ILE A 192 -62.99 7.80 -40.56
N MET A 193 -62.59 9.03 -40.25
CA MET A 193 -62.88 10.18 -41.11
C MET A 193 -61.93 10.22 -42.30
N TYR A 194 -62.44 10.48 -43.50
CA TYR A 194 -61.63 10.66 -44.70
C TYR A 194 -62.20 11.72 -45.64
N ALA A 195 -61.33 12.30 -46.47
CA ALA A 195 -61.75 13.21 -47.53
C ALA A 195 -62.30 12.42 -48.72
N ASN A 196 -63.57 12.63 -49.09
CA ASN A 196 -64.21 11.93 -50.22
C ASN A 196 -64.21 12.75 -51.51
N ALA A 197 -63.92 14.06 -51.43
CA ALA A 197 -63.75 14.97 -52.55
C ALA A 197 -62.95 16.20 -52.09
N VAL A 198 -62.55 17.07 -53.01
CA VAL A 198 -61.96 18.37 -52.65
C VAL A 198 -62.97 19.17 -51.84
N GLY A 199 -62.64 19.47 -50.57
CA GLY A 199 -63.53 20.15 -49.65
C GLY A 199 -64.69 19.28 -49.12
N GLY A 200 -64.65 17.96 -49.29
CA GLY A 200 -65.65 17.03 -48.74
C GLY A 200 -65.02 16.06 -47.76
N PHE A 201 -65.61 15.93 -46.57
CA PHE A 201 -65.24 14.94 -45.56
C PHE A 201 -66.44 14.03 -45.24
N THR A 202 -66.17 12.76 -45.01
CA THR A 202 -67.15 11.75 -44.58
C THR A 202 -66.47 10.69 -43.70
N THR A 203 -67.21 9.66 -43.31
CA THR A 203 -66.71 8.56 -42.47
C THR A 203 -66.77 7.20 -43.16
N LEU A 204 -65.80 6.34 -42.86
CA LEU A 204 -65.81 4.91 -43.11
C LEU A 204 -66.08 4.20 -41.77
N PRO A 205 -67.12 3.35 -41.63
CA PRO A 205 -67.38 2.62 -40.38
C PRO A 205 -66.23 1.73 -39.92
N ALA A 206 -66.26 1.31 -38.65
CA ALA A 206 -65.32 0.34 -38.11
C ALA A 206 -65.37 -1.01 -38.86
N ALA A 207 -64.22 -1.68 -38.98
CA ALA A 207 -64.10 -3.01 -39.56
C ALA A 207 -64.31 -4.12 -38.52
N SER A 208 -64.28 -5.38 -38.98
CA SER A 208 -64.09 -6.51 -38.09
C SER A 208 -62.63 -6.62 -37.65
N ASN A 209 -62.39 -7.23 -36.49
CA ASN A 209 -61.02 -7.48 -36.02
C ASN A 209 -60.27 -8.35 -37.04
N GLY A 210 -59.13 -7.84 -37.51
CA GLY A 210 -58.29 -8.51 -38.50
C GLY A 210 -58.46 -7.99 -39.93
N ASP A 211 -59.33 -7.02 -40.19
CA ASP A 211 -59.36 -6.33 -41.48
C ASP A 211 -58.21 -5.29 -41.56
N VAL A 212 -57.63 -5.15 -42.76
CA VAL A 212 -56.65 -4.11 -43.11
C VAL A 212 -57.30 -3.00 -43.92
N LEU A 213 -56.88 -1.76 -43.66
CA LEU A 213 -57.32 -0.61 -44.43
C LEU A 213 -56.58 -0.57 -45.77
N THR A 214 -57.32 -0.47 -46.87
CA THR A 214 -56.80 -0.36 -48.22
C THR A 214 -57.38 0.85 -48.94
N LEU A 215 -56.87 1.19 -50.12
CA LEU A 215 -57.45 2.21 -50.99
C LEU A 215 -58.10 1.53 -52.20
N THR A 216 -59.41 1.72 -52.36
CA THR A 216 -60.16 1.30 -53.56
C THR A 216 -60.59 2.54 -54.34
N ALA A 217 -60.10 2.69 -55.57
CA ALA A 217 -60.32 3.89 -56.39
C ALA A 217 -59.90 5.21 -55.69
N GLY A 218 -58.86 5.16 -54.85
CA GLY A 218 -58.36 6.31 -54.10
C GLY A 218 -59.15 6.62 -52.81
N VAL A 219 -60.17 5.82 -52.48
CA VAL A 219 -60.97 5.97 -51.26
C VAL A 219 -60.64 4.86 -50.25
N PRO A 220 -60.46 5.18 -48.95
CA PRO A 220 -60.24 4.17 -47.91
C PRO A 220 -61.38 3.15 -47.82
N SER A 221 -61.02 1.86 -47.77
CA SER A 221 -61.95 0.73 -47.61
C SER A 221 -61.29 -0.42 -46.84
N TRP A 222 -62.05 -1.09 -45.99
CA TRP A 222 -61.58 -2.28 -45.27
C TRP A 222 -61.55 -3.52 -46.16
N VAL A 223 -60.52 -4.34 -45.99
CA VAL A 223 -60.36 -5.65 -46.65
C VAL A 223 -59.87 -6.67 -45.61
N PRO A 224 -60.41 -7.89 -45.56
CA PRO A 224 -59.93 -8.93 -44.64
C PRO A 224 -58.44 -9.30 -44.86
N THR A 225 -57.66 -9.45 -43.78
CA THR A 225 -56.25 -9.84 -43.88
C THR A 225 -56.09 -11.35 -44.07
N ALA A 226 -55.46 -11.77 -45.18
CA ALA A 226 -54.80 -13.08 -45.25
C ALA A 226 -53.44 -13.00 -44.53
N GLY A 227 -53.13 -13.96 -43.64
CA GLY A 227 -52.06 -13.91 -42.63
C GLY A 227 -50.68 -13.36 -43.04
N SER A 228 -50.03 -12.69 -42.09
CA SER A 228 -48.78 -11.91 -42.24
C SER A 228 -47.50 -12.73 -42.51
N SER A 229 -46.56 -12.13 -43.26
CA SER A 229 -45.20 -12.62 -43.50
C SER A 229 -44.35 -12.76 -42.22
N PHE A 230 -43.43 -13.73 -42.19
CA PHE A 230 -42.55 -14.09 -41.06
C PHE A 230 -41.72 -12.92 -40.51
N SER A 231 -41.42 -11.91 -41.34
CA SER A 231 -40.63 -10.73 -40.95
C SER A 231 -41.31 -9.81 -39.93
N ALA A 232 -42.60 -10.00 -39.64
CA ALA A 232 -43.35 -9.20 -38.67
C ALA A 232 -43.33 -9.78 -37.24
N ILE A 233 -42.73 -10.96 -37.01
CA ILE A 233 -42.62 -11.56 -35.67
C ILE A 233 -41.37 -11.00 -34.99
N THR A 234 -41.53 -9.91 -34.25
CA THR A 234 -40.43 -9.24 -33.54
C THR A 234 -40.14 -9.83 -32.16
N THR A 235 -41.07 -10.59 -31.58
CA THR A 235 -40.94 -11.30 -30.30
C THR A 235 -41.83 -12.55 -30.28
N GLY A 236 -41.35 -13.66 -29.70
CA GLY A 236 -42.12 -14.91 -29.52
C GLY A 236 -41.70 -16.05 -30.46
N THR A 237 -42.25 -17.24 -30.24
CA THR A 237 -41.98 -18.47 -31.02
C THR A 237 -43.18 -18.81 -31.91
N ASN A 238 -42.98 -18.94 -33.22
CA ASN A 238 -44.01 -19.43 -34.14
C ASN A 238 -44.10 -20.96 -34.06
N ALA A 239 -45.08 -21.49 -33.34
CA ALA A 239 -45.24 -22.93 -33.10
C ALA A 239 -46.09 -23.66 -34.17
N THR A 240 -46.71 -22.92 -35.10
CA THR A 240 -47.75 -23.46 -36.00
C THR A 240 -47.41 -23.35 -37.48
N ALA A 241 -46.35 -22.62 -37.86
CA ALA A 241 -45.93 -22.48 -39.26
C ALA A 241 -44.46 -22.85 -39.46
N THR A 242 -44.18 -23.51 -40.59
CA THR A 242 -42.81 -23.82 -41.05
C THR A 242 -42.24 -22.64 -41.84
N MET A 243 -40.96 -22.31 -41.59
CA MET A 243 -40.17 -21.42 -42.45
C MET A 243 -39.38 -22.25 -43.45
N THR A 244 -39.71 -22.16 -44.74
CA THR A 244 -38.95 -22.82 -45.82
C THR A 244 -37.89 -21.88 -46.38
N VAL A 245 -36.61 -22.17 -46.15
CA VAL A 245 -35.47 -21.45 -46.74
C VAL A 245 -35.01 -22.25 -47.97
N ASN A 246 -35.24 -21.72 -49.16
CA ASN A 246 -34.90 -22.40 -50.42
C ASN A 246 -33.40 -22.30 -50.76
N ASN A 247 -32.95 -23.11 -51.72
CA ASN A 247 -31.56 -23.09 -52.20
C ASN A 247 -31.11 -21.67 -52.61
N GLY A 248 -30.01 -21.20 -52.02
CA GLY A 248 -29.46 -19.85 -52.25
C GLY A 248 -30.04 -18.73 -51.39
N ALA A 249 -31.03 -18.99 -50.54
CA ALA A 249 -31.56 -17.99 -49.62
C ALA A 249 -30.60 -17.77 -48.43
N SER A 250 -30.44 -16.51 -48.01
CA SER A 250 -29.59 -16.10 -46.88
C SER A 250 -30.47 -15.63 -45.71
N ILE A 251 -30.15 -16.07 -44.49
CA ILE A 251 -30.76 -15.53 -43.27
C ILE A 251 -29.91 -14.32 -42.84
N LEU A 252 -30.42 -13.12 -43.12
CA LEU A 252 -29.74 -11.86 -42.77
C LEU A 252 -30.22 -11.37 -41.41
N LEU A 253 -29.26 -11.06 -40.54
CA LEU A 253 -29.53 -10.53 -39.21
C LEU A 253 -29.89 -9.04 -39.30
N GLY A 254 -31.04 -8.66 -38.75
CA GLY A 254 -31.57 -7.28 -38.85
C GLY A 254 -30.81 -6.23 -38.03
N THR A 255 -29.90 -6.64 -37.16
CA THR A 255 -29.12 -5.72 -36.29
C THR A 255 -27.67 -6.19 -36.19
N ALA A 256 -26.73 -5.24 -36.27
CA ALA A 256 -25.31 -5.50 -36.05
C ALA A 256 -25.08 -6.10 -34.66
N GLY A 257 -24.43 -7.27 -34.58
CA GLY A 257 -24.15 -7.97 -33.33
C GLY A 257 -25.18 -9.03 -32.92
N ALA A 258 -26.28 -9.19 -33.66
CA ALA A 258 -27.11 -10.39 -33.49
C ALA A 258 -26.33 -11.63 -33.96
N ILE A 259 -26.60 -12.78 -33.34
CA ILE A 259 -25.94 -14.04 -33.65
C ILE A 259 -27.00 -15.12 -33.73
N ILE A 260 -26.99 -15.90 -34.81
CA ILE A 260 -27.77 -17.14 -34.90
C ILE A 260 -27.02 -18.16 -34.05
N GLN A 261 -27.48 -18.40 -32.83
CA GLN A 261 -26.74 -19.23 -31.87
C GLN A 261 -26.83 -20.73 -32.14
N SER A 262 -27.88 -21.20 -32.85
CA SER A 262 -28.02 -22.62 -33.23
C SER A 262 -28.89 -22.78 -34.48
N ASN A 263 -28.31 -23.09 -35.64
CA ASN A 263 -29.06 -23.72 -36.72
C ASN A 263 -28.78 -25.22 -36.68
N GLU A 264 -29.73 -26.02 -36.22
CA GLU A 264 -29.67 -27.48 -36.30
C GLU A 264 -30.03 -27.91 -37.73
N PHE A 265 -29.02 -28.05 -38.59
CA PHE A 265 -29.19 -28.62 -39.93
C PHE A 265 -29.09 -30.15 -39.83
N ILE A 266 -30.22 -30.81 -39.61
CA ILE A 266 -30.33 -32.27 -39.64
C ILE A 266 -31.00 -32.73 -40.94
N THR A 267 -30.47 -33.76 -41.57
CA THR A 267 -31.13 -34.48 -42.67
C THR A 267 -31.81 -35.74 -42.13
N SER A 268 -32.60 -36.43 -42.95
CA SER A 268 -33.27 -37.69 -42.55
C SER A 268 -32.30 -38.83 -42.20
N THR A 269 -31.00 -38.65 -42.43
CA THR A 269 -29.94 -39.61 -42.09
C THR A 269 -29.08 -39.15 -40.90
N SER A 270 -29.32 -37.96 -40.35
CA SER A 270 -28.57 -37.45 -39.20
C SER A 270 -28.93 -38.26 -37.94
N VAL A 271 -27.95 -38.95 -37.37
CA VAL A 271 -28.10 -39.72 -36.11
C VAL A 271 -27.81 -38.91 -34.85
N SER A 272 -27.39 -37.64 -35.01
CA SER A 272 -27.22 -36.69 -33.91
C SER A 272 -27.33 -35.24 -34.41
N SER A 273 -27.51 -34.31 -33.48
CA SER A 273 -27.51 -32.86 -33.69
C SER A 273 -26.10 -32.24 -33.73
N ALA A 274 -25.04 -33.06 -33.70
CA ALA A 274 -23.66 -32.60 -33.75
C ALA A 274 -23.28 -32.17 -35.17
N VAL A 275 -22.40 -31.16 -35.28
CA VAL A 275 -21.78 -30.73 -36.54
C VAL A 275 -20.99 -31.90 -37.11
N ASP A 276 -21.31 -32.32 -38.34
CA ASP A 276 -20.55 -33.35 -39.04
C ASP A 276 -19.15 -32.82 -39.36
N LEU A 277 -18.14 -33.44 -38.78
CA LEU A 277 -16.72 -33.12 -38.97
C LEU A 277 -16.05 -34.03 -40.01
N ALA A 278 -16.78 -35.01 -40.56
CA ALA A 278 -16.26 -35.97 -41.53
C ALA A 278 -16.33 -35.46 -42.98
N THR A 279 -17.07 -34.37 -43.21
CA THR A 279 -17.13 -33.66 -44.49
C THR A 279 -16.19 -32.46 -44.50
N THR A 280 -15.77 -32.00 -45.68
CA THR A 280 -14.79 -30.91 -45.87
C THR A 280 -15.28 -29.52 -45.44
N GLU A 281 -16.42 -29.43 -44.78
CA GLU A 281 -17.11 -28.17 -44.45
C GLU A 281 -16.52 -27.47 -43.21
N VAL A 282 -15.78 -28.20 -42.37
CA VAL A 282 -15.03 -27.61 -41.26
C VAL A 282 -13.57 -27.37 -41.66
N ASN A 283 -13.29 -26.15 -42.13
CA ASN A 283 -11.93 -25.70 -42.43
C ASN A 283 -11.28 -25.10 -41.17
N GLY A 284 -10.39 -25.86 -40.50
CA GLY A 284 -9.67 -25.38 -39.31
C GLY A 284 -8.92 -26.48 -38.54
N ILE A 285 -8.10 -26.07 -37.57
CA ILE A 285 -7.43 -26.97 -36.62
C ILE A 285 -8.39 -27.20 -35.44
N LEU A 286 -8.69 -28.46 -35.13
CA LEU A 286 -9.48 -28.83 -33.94
C LEU A 286 -8.56 -28.92 -32.71
N PRO A 287 -8.80 -28.14 -31.63
CA PRO A 287 -8.07 -28.32 -30.37
C PRO A 287 -8.26 -29.73 -29.79
N ILE A 288 -7.30 -30.21 -28.98
CA ILE A 288 -7.33 -31.58 -28.39
C ILE A 288 -8.62 -31.85 -27.61
N ALA A 289 -9.12 -30.88 -26.85
CA ALA A 289 -10.38 -31.00 -26.11
C ALA A 289 -11.59 -31.31 -27.02
N ASN A 290 -11.47 -30.98 -28.31
CA ASN A 290 -12.51 -31.12 -29.32
C ASN A 290 -12.21 -32.25 -30.32
N GLY A 291 -11.27 -33.16 -30.01
CA GLY A 291 -11.30 -34.53 -30.52
C GLY A 291 -10.60 -34.82 -31.85
N GLY A 292 -9.76 -33.92 -32.39
CA GLY A 292 -9.03 -34.15 -33.66
C GLY A 292 -8.11 -35.38 -33.69
N THR A 293 -7.81 -35.96 -32.52
CA THR A 293 -6.99 -37.18 -32.36
C THR A 293 -7.77 -38.33 -31.72
N GLY A 294 -9.11 -38.25 -31.63
CA GLY A 294 -9.95 -39.27 -30.98
C GLY A 294 -9.82 -39.35 -29.45
N SER A 295 -9.24 -38.34 -28.81
CA SER A 295 -9.13 -38.24 -27.34
C SER A 295 -9.26 -36.79 -26.88
N SER A 296 -9.91 -36.58 -25.73
CA SER A 296 -10.03 -35.28 -25.06
C SER A 296 -8.89 -35.00 -24.08
N THR A 297 -7.88 -35.87 -23.99
CA THR A 297 -6.71 -35.71 -23.11
C THR A 297 -5.42 -35.73 -23.92
N ALA A 298 -4.40 -34.98 -23.48
CA ALA A 298 -3.09 -34.99 -24.13
C ALA A 298 -2.44 -36.40 -24.14
N GLY A 299 -2.59 -37.16 -23.04
CA GLY A 299 -2.07 -38.53 -22.96
C GLY A 299 -2.72 -39.49 -23.97
N GLY A 300 -4.05 -39.46 -24.09
CA GLY A 300 -4.74 -40.28 -25.09
C GLY A 300 -4.46 -39.84 -26.54
N ALA A 301 -4.28 -38.53 -26.77
CA ALA A 301 -3.84 -38.03 -28.07
C ALA A 301 -2.46 -38.57 -28.47
N LEU A 302 -1.49 -38.56 -27.55
CA LEU A 302 -0.15 -39.12 -27.77
C LEU A 302 -0.20 -40.61 -28.11
N THR A 303 -1.00 -41.40 -27.38
CA THR A 303 -1.21 -42.83 -27.68
C THR A 303 -1.76 -43.04 -29.08
N ASN A 304 -2.80 -42.29 -29.47
CA ASN A 304 -3.43 -42.43 -30.78
C ASN A 304 -2.50 -42.00 -31.94
N LEU A 305 -1.55 -41.10 -31.68
CA LEU A 305 -0.51 -40.70 -32.63
C LEU A 305 0.71 -41.65 -32.64
N GLY A 306 0.83 -42.57 -31.68
CA GLY A 306 2.04 -43.37 -31.49
C GLY A 306 3.24 -42.55 -31.01
N ALA A 307 3.01 -41.42 -30.35
CA ALA A 307 4.04 -40.52 -29.82
C ALA A 307 4.31 -40.78 -28.33
N GLN A 308 5.54 -40.53 -27.88
CA GLN A 308 5.90 -40.53 -26.46
C GLN A 308 5.74 -39.12 -25.85
N PRO A 309 5.39 -39.01 -24.56
CA PRO A 309 5.39 -37.72 -23.86
C PRO A 309 6.76 -37.04 -23.92
N VAL A 310 6.77 -35.70 -23.86
CA VAL A 310 8.01 -34.94 -23.70
C VAL A 310 8.62 -35.30 -22.36
N ASP A 311 9.83 -35.83 -22.41
CA ASP A 311 10.66 -36.19 -21.27
C ASP A 311 12.01 -35.48 -21.42
N ALA A 312 12.46 -34.83 -20.35
CA ALA A 312 13.64 -33.97 -20.39
C ALA A 312 14.94 -34.78 -20.51
N ASP A 313 15.01 -35.98 -19.92
CA ASP A 313 16.11 -36.91 -20.11
C ASP A 313 16.14 -37.38 -21.59
N LEU A 314 15.01 -37.79 -22.17
CA LEU A 314 14.95 -38.20 -23.59
C LEU A 314 15.30 -37.06 -24.55
N THR A 315 14.86 -35.84 -24.25
CA THR A 315 15.19 -34.65 -25.04
C THR A 315 16.69 -34.37 -25.01
N SER A 316 17.32 -34.47 -23.84
CA SER A 316 18.77 -34.30 -23.71
C SER A 316 19.54 -35.39 -24.46
N ILE A 317 19.13 -36.65 -24.33
CA ILE A 317 19.75 -37.79 -25.03
C ILE A 317 19.63 -37.62 -26.55
N ALA A 318 18.46 -37.21 -27.07
CA ALA A 318 18.24 -36.97 -28.49
C ALA A 318 19.11 -35.83 -29.04
N GLY A 319 19.56 -34.89 -28.18
CA GLY A 319 20.47 -33.82 -28.52
C GLY A 319 21.97 -34.18 -28.48
N VAL A 320 22.35 -35.36 -27.96
CA VAL A 320 23.76 -35.79 -27.91
C VAL A 320 24.23 -36.18 -29.31
N ALA A 321 25.03 -35.32 -29.94
CA ALA A 321 25.52 -35.51 -31.30
C ALA A 321 26.80 -36.38 -31.40
N THR A 322 27.44 -36.70 -30.26
CA THR A 322 28.68 -37.50 -30.21
C THR A 322 28.38 -38.98 -29.96
N THR A 323 29.26 -39.86 -30.42
CA THR A 323 29.19 -41.30 -30.14
C THR A 323 30.05 -41.66 -28.92
N GLY A 324 29.73 -42.80 -28.29
CA GLY A 324 30.50 -43.37 -27.18
C GLY A 324 29.66 -43.67 -25.95
N ILE A 325 30.29 -43.73 -24.78
CA ILE A 325 29.62 -44.04 -23.51
C ILE A 325 28.81 -42.83 -23.05
N LEU A 326 27.49 -42.98 -23.10
CA LEU A 326 26.53 -41.97 -22.64
C LEU A 326 26.46 -41.96 -21.11
N VAL A 327 26.71 -40.80 -20.50
CA VAL A 327 26.69 -40.63 -19.05
C VAL A 327 25.77 -39.46 -18.69
N ARG A 328 24.88 -39.70 -17.73
CA ARG A 328 24.09 -38.64 -17.10
C ARG A 328 25.01 -37.79 -16.22
N THR A 329 25.32 -36.57 -16.66
CA THR A 329 26.20 -35.63 -15.94
C THR A 329 25.44 -34.70 -15.01
N GLY A 330 24.11 -34.68 -15.09
CA GLY A 330 23.19 -33.93 -14.23
C GLY A 330 21.74 -34.35 -14.51
N VAL A 331 20.79 -33.79 -13.78
CA VAL A 331 19.37 -33.92 -14.14
C VAL A 331 19.18 -33.39 -15.57
N ASP A 332 18.51 -34.17 -16.41
CA ASP A 332 18.21 -33.85 -17.81
C ASP A 332 19.43 -33.43 -18.66
N THR A 333 20.63 -33.90 -18.30
CA THR A 333 21.88 -33.53 -18.98
C THR A 333 22.76 -34.74 -19.21
N TYR A 334 22.92 -35.13 -20.47
CA TYR A 334 23.74 -36.24 -20.89
C TYR A 334 24.90 -35.76 -21.76
N ASN A 335 26.08 -36.35 -21.54
CA ASN A 335 27.25 -36.15 -22.38
C ASN A 335 27.91 -37.51 -22.62
N THR A 336 28.65 -37.64 -23.72
CA THR A 336 29.57 -38.78 -23.84
C THR A 336 30.83 -38.55 -23.00
N ARG A 337 31.32 -39.61 -22.37
CA ARG A 337 32.58 -39.62 -21.62
C ARG A 337 33.45 -40.77 -22.13
N LEU A 338 34.76 -40.64 -21.96
CA LEU A 338 35.71 -41.72 -22.18
C LEU A 338 36.30 -42.15 -20.83
N ILE A 339 36.56 -43.45 -20.70
CA ILE A 339 37.35 -43.98 -19.59
C ILE A 339 38.82 -43.71 -19.90
N ALA A 340 39.49 -42.94 -19.04
CA ALA A 340 40.90 -42.62 -19.17
C ALA A 340 41.72 -43.37 -18.12
N GLY A 341 42.88 -43.90 -18.53
CA GLY A 341 43.88 -44.39 -17.60
C GLY A 341 44.81 -43.25 -17.17
N THR A 342 45.31 -43.31 -15.93
CA THR A 342 46.38 -42.40 -15.49
C THR A 342 47.68 -42.78 -16.18
N ALA A 343 48.31 -41.81 -16.85
CA ALA A 343 49.55 -42.04 -17.60
C ALA A 343 50.63 -42.68 -16.72
N ASN A 344 51.32 -43.69 -17.26
CA ASN A 344 52.36 -44.48 -16.57
C ASN A 344 51.88 -45.26 -15.33
N GLU A 345 50.56 -45.36 -15.12
CA GLU A 345 49.95 -46.20 -14.08
C GLU A 345 48.99 -47.23 -14.71
N ILE A 346 48.03 -46.78 -15.53
CA ILE A 346 47.01 -47.61 -16.19
C ILE A 346 46.89 -47.26 -17.67
N THR A 347 46.86 -48.27 -18.53
CA THR A 347 46.58 -48.10 -19.96
C THR A 347 45.12 -48.43 -20.25
N VAL A 348 44.42 -47.55 -20.97
CA VAL A 348 43.07 -47.80 -21.48
C VAL A 348 43.06 -47.66 -23.00
N THR A 349 42.56 -48.66 -23.71
CA THR A 349 42.34 -48.63 -25.17
C THR A 349 40.84 -48.75 -25.48
N ASN A 350 40.39 -48.08 -26.54
CA ASN A 350 38.96 -47.92 -26.91
C ASN A 350 38.10 -47.40 -25.74
N GLY A 351 38.63 -46.44 -24.96
CA GLY A 351 37.99 -45.97 -23.72
C GLY A 351 36.60 -45.32 -23.87
N ASP A 352 36.22 -44.95 -25.09
CA ASP A 352 34.89 -44.42 -25.43
C ASP A 352 33.92 -45.50 -25.95
N GLY A 353 34.39 -46.72 -26.16
CA GLY A 353 33.60 -47.84 -26.69
C GLY A 353 33.23 -47.76 -28.17
N VAL A 354 33.66 -46.74 -28.91
CA VAL A 354 33.22 -46.51 -30.30
C VAL A 354 33.94 -47.42 -31.29
N ALA A 355 35.26 -47.52 -31.19
CA ALA A 355 36.08 -48.35 -32.08
C ALA A 355 36.09 -49.84 -31.71
N GLY A 356 35.54 -50.20 -30.55
CA GLY A 356 35.50 -51.55 -30.00
C GLY A 356 35.28 -51.52 -28.48
N ASN A 357 35.27 -52.70 -27.84
CA ASN A 357 35.10 -52.77 -26.39
C ASN A 357 36.27 -52.06 -25.66
N PRO A 358 36.01 -51.26 -24.62
CA PRO A 358 37.06 -50.70 -23.78
C PRO A 358 37.88 -51.81 -23.11
N THR A 359 39.20 -51.70 -23.13
CA THR A 359 40.10 -52.63 -22.42
C THR A 359 41.06 -51.85 -21.51
N ILE A 360 41.23 -52.34 -20.28
CA ILE A 360 42.02 -51.70 -19.21
C ILE A 360 43.16 -52.64 -18.81
N SER A 361 44.40 -52.16 -18.78
CA SER A 361 45.60 -52.96 -18.48
C SER A 361 46.69 -52.16 -17.76
N ILE A 362 47.78 -52.84 -17.37
CA ILE A 362 48.98 -52.21 -16.82
C ILE A 362 49.96 -51.89 -17.97
N PRO A 363 50.57 -50.68 -18.02
CA PRO A 363 51.57 -50.35 -19.03
C PRO A 363 52.86 -51.15 -18.86
N THR A 364 53.68 -51.21 -19.92
CA THR A 364 54.97 -51.93 -19.92
C THR A 364 55.99 -51.36 -18.92
N ALA A 365 55.84 -50.11 -18.50
CA ALA A 365 56.59 -49.50 -17.41
C ALA A 365 55.61 -48.72 -16.51
N VAL A 366 55.79 -48.86 -15.18
CA VAL A 366 54.96 -48.20 -14.17
C VAL A 366 55.83 -47.25 -13.35
N THR A 367 55.35 -46.02 -13.13
CA THR A 367 56.04 -45.03 -12.31
C THR A 367 55.39 -44.93 -10.93
N PHE A 368 56.14 -45.25 -9.87
CA PHE A 368 55.64 -45.25 -8.49
C PHE A 368 56.01 -43.99 -7.69
N THR A 369 56.46 -42.91 -8.34
CA THR A 369 56.91 -41.69 -7.67
C THR A 369 55.86 -41.15 -6.71
N GLY A 370 56.23 -40.96 -5.44
CA GLY A 370 55.33 -40.49 -4.38
C GLY A 370 54.26 -41.50 -3.96
N LYS A 371 54.35 -42.76 -4.40
CA LYS A 371 53.47 -43.86 -4.00
C LYS A 371 54.23 -44.84 -3.09
N THR A 372 53.51 -45.51 -2.20
CA THR A 372 54.03 -46.63 -1.42
C THR A 372 53.51 -47.93 -2.00
N VAL A 373 54.39 -48.79 -2.48
CA VAL A 373 54.02 -50.17 -2.80
C VAL A 373 54.05 -50.97 -1.51
N THR A 374 52.88 -51.33 -1.00
CA THR A 374 52.75 -52.08 0.26
C THR A 374 52.52 -53.55 -0.07
N GLY A 375 53.35 -54.45 0.49
CA GLY A 375 53.11 -55.90 0.40
C GLY A 375 53.43 -56.56 -0.95
N GLY A 376 54.62 -56.31 -1.51
CA GLY A 376 55.08 -56.99 -2.73
C GLY A 376 56.53 -57.47 -2.65
N THR A 377 56.87 -58.51 -3.42
CA THR A 377 58.26 -59.01 -3.58
C THR A 377 58.84 -58.47 -4.88
N PHE A 378 59.88 -57.62 -4.78
CA PHE A 378 60.59 -57.11 -5.96
C PHE A 378 61.81 -57.98 -6.27
N THR A 379 61.62 -58.98 -7.13
CA THR A 379 62.71 -59.88 -7.56
C THR A 379 63.57 -59.20 -8.63
N GLY A 380 64.89 -59.13 -8.42
CA GLY A 380 65.83 -58.61 -9.42
C GLY A 380 65.76 -57.09 -9.67
N SER A 381 65.31 -56.31 -8.69
CA SER A 381 65.14 -54.86 -8.85
C SER A 381 66.49 -54.11 -8.86
N THR A 382 66.59 -53.10 -9.72
CA THR A 382 67.68 -52.11 -9.67
C THR A 382 67.11 -50.84 -9.01
N LEU A 383 67.64 -50.47 -7.84
CA LEU A 383 67.21 -49.28 -7.09
C LEU A 383 68.32 -48.22 -7.17
N SER A 384 67.97 -46.98 -7.52
CA SER A 384 68.91 -45.86 -7.66
C SER A 384 68.41 -44.64 -6.88
N GLY A 385 69.29 -43.97 -6.13
CA GLY A 385 68.98 -42.71 -5.41
C GLY A 385 68.19 -42.84 -4.08
N VAL A 386 68.36 -43.94 -3.33
CA VAL A 386 67.61 -44.19 -2.08
C VAL A 386 68.16 -43.36 -0.91
N THR A 387 67.29 -42.63 -0.20
CA THR A 387 67.61 -42.00 1.11
C THR A 387 66.82 -42.72 2.21
N THR A 388 67.49 -43.30 3.21
CA THR A 388 66.87 -44.05 4.31
C THR A 388 66.40 -43.14 5.44
N LYS A 389 65.20 -43.38 5.99
CA LYS A 389 64.75 -42.76 7.25
C LYS A 389 65.34 -43.53 8.44
N THR A 390 65.96 -42.82 9.38
CA THR A 390 66.58 -43.38 10.60
C THR A 390 65.61 -44.30 11.35
N GLY A 391 66.01 -45.54 11.63
CA GLY A 391 65.20 -46.54 12.34
C GLY A 391 64.43 -47.54 11.47
N THR A 392 64.62 -47.54 10.15
CA THR A 392 64.05 -48.56 9.25
C THR A 392 65.13 -49.56 8.85
N THR A 393 64.97 -50.84 9.21
CA THR A 393 65.91 -51.92 8.83
C THR A 393 65.83 -52.17 7.34
N VAL A 394 66.69 -51.53 6.55
CA VAL A 394 67.02 -52.06 5.22
C VAL A 394 67.87 -53.29 5.49
N ASN A 395 67.31 -54.49 5.28
CA ASN A 395 68.10 -55.71 5.26
C ASN A 395 68.93 -55.73 3.97
N THR A 396 69.87 -54.80 3.85
CA THR A 396 70.98 -54.93 2.90
C THR A 396 71.88 -56.01 3.47
N ALA A 397 71.66 -57.27 3.06
CA ALA A 397 72.74 -58.24 3.02
C ALA A 397 73.76 -57.77 1.97
N ASN A 398 74.44 -56.66 2.26
CA ASN A 398 75.57 -56.17 1.51
C ASN A 398 76.82 -56.72 2.18
N THR A 399 77.40 -57.75 1.57
CA THR A 399 78.79 -58.11 1.80
C THR A 399 79.68 -56.90 1.49
N ALA A 400 80.55 -56.58 2.47
CA ALA A 400 81.75 -55.75 2.39
C ALA A 400 81.64 -54.26 2.82
N ALA A 401 82.54 -53.94 3.77
CA ALA A 401 82.94 -52.62 4.30
C ALA A 401 82.03 -51.96 5.35
N ALA A 402 82.12 -52.46 6.58
CA ALA A 402 81.83 -51.70 7.78
C ALA A 402 82.75 -50.46 7.87
N VAL A 403 82.20 -49.26 7.74
CA VAL A 403 82.82 -48.05 8.29
C VAL A 403 82.43 -48.01 9.76
N ALA A 404 83.38 -48.34 10.63
CA ALA A 404 83.23 -48.30 12.08
C ALA A 404 82.81 -46.88 12.54
N PRO A 405 81.77 -46.72 13.40
CA PRO A 405 81.55 -45.46 14.09
C PRO A 405 82.67 -45.26 15.11
N THR A 406 83.69 -44.53 14.70
CA THR A 406 84.80 -44.05 15.54
C THR A 406 84.35 -42.82 16.31
N ALA A 407 83.58 -43.02 17.40
CA ALA A 407 83.51 -42.13 18.57
C ALA A 407 82.49 -42.66 19.61
N LEU A 408 82.93 -43.56 20.51
CA LEU A 408 82.25 -43.75 21.80
C LEU A 408 82.56 -42.53 22.68
N GLY A 409 81.68 -41.53 22.65
CA GLY A 409 81.83 -40.31 23.45
C GLY A 409 80.64 -39.36 23.43
N ALA A 410 79.56 -39.67 22.70
CA ALA A 410 78.34 -38.88 22.76
C ALA A 410 77.58 -39.19 24.07
N PRO A 411 77.28 -38.19 24.93
CA PRO A 411 76.50 -38.40 26.14
C PRO A 411 75.09 -38.88 25.77
N LEU A 412 74.51 -39.76 26.59
CA LEU A 412 73.08 -40.06 26.51
C LEU A 412 72.29 -38.77 26.79
N ALA A 413 71.10 -38.64 26.18
CA ALA A 413 70.22 -37.50 26.41
C ALA A 413 69.84 -37.38 27.90
N ALA A 414 69.67 -36.15 28.39
CA ALA A 414 69.42 -35.85 29.81
C ALA A 414 68.15 -36.55 30.34
N PHE A 415 68.24 -37.06 31.57
CA PHE A 415 67.15 -37.75 32.23
C PHE A 415 66.12 -36.77 32.79
N VAL A 416 64.83 -37.07 32.68
CA VAL A 416 63.74 -36.13 33.01
C VAL A 416 62.94 -36.51 34.26
N ASN A 417 63.08 -37.73 34.78
CA ASN A 417 62.26 -38.25 35.88
C ASN A 417 63.10 -38.83 37.02
N THR A 418 62.53 -38.85 38.23
CA THR A 418 63.19 -39.34 39.45
C THR A 418 63.56 -40.84 39.42
N TRP A 419 62.97 -41.62 38.50
CA TRP A 419 63.26 -43.05 38.24
C TRP A 419 63.26 -43.30 36.73
N GLU A 420 64.41 -43.67 36.14
CA GLU A 420 64.53 -43.93 34.69
C GLU A 420 65.24 -45.27 34.40
N LYS A 421 64.75 -46.01 33.39
CA LYS A 421 65.32 -47.29 32.93
C LYS A 421 66.09 -47.09 31.63
N VAL A 422 67.38 -47.40 31.62
CA VAL A 422 68.26 -47.30 30.44
C VAL A 422 68.78 -48.68 30.02
N GLU A 423 68.65 -49.05 28.74
CA GLU A 423 69.23 -50.27 28.17
C GLU A 423 70.32 -49.96 27.14
N ILE A 424 71.52 -50.47 27.35
CA ILE A 424 72.67 -50.28 26.46
C ILE A 424 73.21 -51.66 26.07
N SER A 425 73.36 -51.92 24.77
CA SER A 425 73.92 -53.17 24.24
C SER A 425 75.23 -52.89 23.49
N ASN A 426 76.30 -53.59 23.85
CA ASN A 426 77.58 -53.53 23.13
C ASN A 426 77.96 -54.92 22.61
N ASN A 427 78.02 -55.06 21.28
CA ASN A 427 78.52 -56.26 20.60
C ASN A 427 79.77 -55.87 19.81
N GLY A 428 80.94 -56.15 20.37
CA GLY A 428 82.21 -55.72 19.80
C GLY A 428 83.38 -56.62 20.15
N THR A 429 84.44 -56.54 19.36
CA THR A 429 85.67 -57.33 19.49
C THR A 429 86.71 -56.56 20.33
N GLY A 430 86.78 -56.85 21.64
CA GLY A 430 87.89 -56.46 22.54
C GLY A 430 88.06 -54.97 22.86
N GLY A 431 88.44 -54.65 24.11
CA GLY A 431 88.76 -53.28 24.56
C GLY A 431 87.83 -52.74 25.67
N THR A 432 88.21 -51.62 26.28
CA THR A 432 87.39 -50.95 27.32
C THR A 432 86.33 -50.07 26.67
N ALA A 433 85.06 -50.33 26.93
CA ALA A 433 83.94 -49.53 26.44
C ALA A 433 83.59 -48.43 27.45
N TYR A 434 83.51 -47.18 26.99
CA TYR A 434 83.14 -46.05 27.83
C TYR A 434 81.70 -45.61 27.55
N VAL A 435 80.88 -45.50 28.59
CA VAL A 435 79.55 -44.90 28.53
C VAL A 435 79.55 -43.69 29.44
N SER A 436 79.23 -42.50 28.92
CA SER A 436 79.04 -41.30 29.75
C SER A 436 77.56 -41.16 30.07
N LEU A 437 77.22 -41.16 31.37
CA LEU A 437 75.88 -40.77 31.79
C LEU A 437 75.77 -39.24 31.80
N PRO A 438 74.60 -38.66 31.55
CA PRO A 438 74.35 -37.24 31.76
C PRO A 438 74.19 -36.91 33.26
N ALA A 439 74.30 -35.63 33.60
CA ALA A 439 74.11 -35.15 34.96
C ALA A 439 72.65 -35.34 35.40
N GLY A 440 72.44 -35.80 36.63
CA GLY A 440 71.12 -35.91 37.24
C GLY A 440 70.76 -34.67 38.05
N THR A 441 69.58 -34.72 38.67
CA THR A 441 69.17 -33.80 39.75
C THR A 441 69.38 -34.45 41.11
N ASP A 442 69.63 -33.67 42.15
CA ASP A 442 69.94 -34.21 43.49
C ASP A 442 68.82 -35.13 44.01
N GLY A 443 69.18 -36.34 44.45
CA GLY A 443 68.25 -37.38 44.90
C GLY A 443 67.57 -38.19 43.79
N GLN A 444 67.87 -37.93 42.51
CA GLN A 444 67.32 -38.69 41.37
C GLN A 444 67.86 -40.12 41.37
N VAL A 445 66.99 -41.12 41.17
CA VAL A 445 67.33 -42.55 41.13
C VAL A 445 67.29 -43.08 39.69
N MET A 446 68.21 -43.97 39.35
CA MET A 446 68.30 -44.59 38.03
C MET A 446 68.43 -46.11 38.15
N TYR A 447 67.77 -46.82 37.24
CA TYR A 447 67.98 -48.23 36.97
C TYR A 447 68.69 -48.38 35.61
N ALA A 448 69.93 -48.84 35.62
CA ALA A 448 70.70 -49.06 34.40
C ALA A 448 70.89 -50.55 34.15
N ARG A 449 70.59 -51.00 32.93
CA ARG A 449 70.88 -52.37 32.47
C ARG A 449 71.83 -52.34 31.27
N PHE A 450 73.01 -52.89 31.45
CA PHE A 450 74.01 -53.01 30.40
C PHE A 450 74.10 -54.45 29.95
N ARG A 451 73.96 -54.69 28.65
CA ARG A 451 74.21 -55.99 28.02
C ARG A 451 75.47 -55.89 27.19
N TYR A 452 76.35 -56.87 27.34
CA TYR A 452 77.56 -56.94 26.55
C TYR A 452 77.76 -58.34 26.00
N SER A 453 78.30 -58.42 24.80
CA SER A 453 78.77 -59.67 24.18
C SER A 453 80.09 -59.37 23.48
N TRP A 454 81.15 -60.05 23.89
CA TRP A 454 82.50 -59.89 23.40
C TRP A 454 83.07 -61.23 22.98
N THR A 455 83.95 -61.21 21.98
CA THR A 455 84.44 -62.45 21.36
C THR A 455 85.81 -62.91 21.91
N ALA A 456 86.54 -62.12 22.71
CA ALA A 456 87.72 -62.55 23.50
C ALA A 456 88.33 -61.39 24.34
N GLY A 457 89.05 -61.69 25.45
CA GLY A 457 89.96 -60.77 26.18
C GLY A 457 89.44 -60.15 27.49
N ALA A 458 90.35 -59.62 28.31
CA ALA A 458 90.02 -58.86 29.54
C ALA A 458 89.37 -57.52 29.17
N ASN A 459 88.05 -57.53 29.06
CA ASN A 459 87.26 -56.41 28.60
C ASN A 459 86.51 -55.79 29.77
N ALA A 460 86.38 -54.47 29.76
CA ALA A 460 85.68 -53.73 30.80
C ALA A 460 84.63 -52.78 30.21
N VAL A 461 83.48 -52.68 30.87
CA VAL A 461 82.56 -51.56 30.69
C VAL A 461 82.86 -50.54 31.78
N ILE A 462 83.23 -49.35 31.34
CA ILE A 462 83.42 -48.20 32.22
C ILE A 462 82.28 -47.22 31.98
N VAL A 463 81.45 -47.06 32.99
CA VAL A 463 80.49 -45.94 33.04
C VAL A 463 81.18 -44.77 33.71
N ARG A 464 81.20 -43.62 33.05
CA ARG A 464 81.89 -42.41 33.49
C ARG A 464 80.89 -41.45 34.14
N GLN A 465 81.37 -40.69 35.12
CA GLN A 465 80.57 -39.64 35.73
C GLN A 465 80.30 -38.49 34.74
N PRO A 466 79.18 -37.78 34.90
CA PRO A 466 78.73 -36.76 33.96
C PRO A 466 79.61 -35.51 33.84
N ASP A 467 80.34 -35.15 34.89
CA ASP A 467 81.10 -33.89 35.02
C ASP A 467 82.63 -34.06 34.96
N ASN A 468 83.13 -35.30 35.12
CA ASN A 468 84.53 -35.62 34.94
C ASN A 468 84.69 -36.93 34.18
N ALA A 469 85.01 -36.83 32.88
CA ALA A 469 85.26 -37.99 32.05
C ALA A 469 86.33 -38.89 32.68
N THR A 470 87.35 -38.42 33.38
CA THR A 470 88.36 -39.33 33.96
C THR A 470 87.90 -40.11 35.21
N ALA A 471 86.75 -39.77 35.80
CA ALA A 471 86.23 -40.43 37.00
C ALA A 471 85.24 -41.57 36.66
N THR A 472 85.53 -42.76 37.17
CA THR A 472 84.76 -43.98 36.97
C THR A 472 83.56 -44.02 37.91
N ALA A 473 82.33 -43.99 37.37
CA ALA A 473 81.12 -44.21 38.14
C ALA A 473 80.93 -45.70 38.44
N ILE A 474 81.17 -46.53 37.43
CA ILE A 474 81.08 -47.98 37.50
C ILE A 474 82.19 -48.57 36.61
N ALA A 475 82.97 -49.52 37.14
CA ALA A 475 83.92 -50.30 36.35
C ALA A 475 83.69 -51.79 36.58
N PHE A 476 83.43 -52.55 35.52
CA PHE A 476 83.29 -54.00 35.57
C PHE A 476 84.09 -54.63 34.45
N GLY A 477 84.79 -55.74 34.74
CA GLY A 477 85.50 -56.49 33.71
C GLY A 477 85.48 -58.00 33.93
N GLY A 478 85.71 -58.76 32.84
CA GLY A 478 86.15 -60.16 32.93
C GLY A 478 85.24 -61.29 32.41
N GLY A 479 84.13 -61.04 31.70
CA GLY A 479 83.27 -62.12 31.12
C GLY A 479 83.00 -61.96 29.63
N ALA A 480 82.80 -63.05 28.87
CA ALA A 480 82.61 -62.99 27.41
C ALA A 480 81.23 -62.47 26.98
N VAL A 481 80.17 -62.72 27.75
CA VAL A 481 78.82 -62.15 27.55
C VAL A 481 78.27 -61.87 28.94
N GLY A 482 77.36 -60.93 29.11
CA GLY A 482 76.76 -60.73 30.43
C GLY A 482 75.77 -59.58 30.47
N THR A 483 75.07 -59.48 31.60
CA THR A 483 74.18 -58.37 31.92
C THR A 483 74.54 -57.78 33.27
N ILE A 484 74.80 -56.48 33.31
CA ILE A 484 74.95 -55.72 34.55
C ILE A 484 73.67 -54.93 34.80
N VAL A 485 73.21 -54.97 36.04
CA VAL A 485 72.12 -54.13 36.53
C VAL A 485 72.65 -53.29 37.69
N ALA A 486 72.48 -51.97 37.62
CA ALA A 486 72.87 -51.06 38.69
C ALA A 486 71.71 -50.14 39.07
N HIS A 487 71.52 -49.94 40.37
CA HIS A 487 70.67 -48.90 40.94
C HIS A 487 71.58 -47.79 41.47
N MET A 488 71.36 -46.57 41.02
CA MET A 488 72.19 -45.42 41.35
C MET A 488 71.32 -44.25 41.79
N VAL A 489 71.84 -43.38 42.64
CA VAL A 489 71.24 -42.09 42.98
C VAL A 489 72.22 -40.98 42.64
N TYR A 490 71.75 -39.87 42.10
CA TYR A 490 72.60 -38.71 41.87
C TYR A 490 72.70 -37.88 43.14
N SER A 491 73.93 -37.64 43.61
CA SER A 491 74.23 -36.78 44.76
C SER A 491 74.60 -35.41 44.23
N GLY A 492 73.76 -34.41 44.51
CA GLY A 492 73.94 -33.04 44.02
C GLY A 492 75.09 -32.31 44.69
N ASP A 493 75.38 -32.64 45.95
CA ASP A 493 76.54 -32.14 46.70
C ASP A 493 77.88 -32.63 46.14
N GLU A 494 77.94 -33.89 45.69
CA GLU A 494 79.13 -34.49 45.07
C GLU A 494 79.13 -34.39 43.53
N SER A 495 78.05 -33.86 42.93
CA SER A 495 77.83 -33.74 41.48
C SER A 495 78.01 -35.04 40.68
N ARG A 496 77.74 -36.20 41.29
CA ARG A 496 78.01 -37.51 40.69
C ARG A 496 76.93 -38.56 40.97
N TRP A 497 76.84 -39.57 40.11
CA TRP A 497 76.01 -40.75 40.36
C TRP A 497 76.69 -41.69 41.35
N VAL A 498 76.02 -41.95 42.47
CA VAL A 498 76.46 -42.86 43.52
C VAL A 498 75.71 -44.18 43.34
N ILE A 499 76.44 -45.30 43.31
CA ILE A 499 75.84 -46.63 43.22
C ILE A 499 75.24 -47.00 44.58
N LEU A 500 73.95 -47.29 44.63
CA LEU A 500 73.29 -47.85 45.80
C LEU A 500 73.44 -49.38 45.84
N SER A 501 73.24 -50.03 44.69
CA SER A 501 73.48 -51.46 44.52
C SER A 501 73.81 -51.80 43.06
N ALA A 502 74.59 -52.86 42.84
CA ALA A 502 74.83 -53.39 41.51
C ALA A 502 74.97 -54.91 41.53
N ILE A 503 74.37 -55.58 40.55
CA ILE A 503 74.48 -57.02 40.34
C ILE A 503 75.05 -57.24 38.94
N ASN A 504 76.16 -57.96 38.87
CA ASN A 504 76.70 -58.47 37.63
C ASN A 504 76.22 -59.91 37.44
N ASN A 505 75.53 -60.19 36.34
CA ASN A 505 75.19 -61.55 35.92
C ASN A 505 76.00 -61.87 34.65
N PRO A 506 77.20 -62.44 34.80
CA PRO A 506 78.12 -62.73 33.69
C PRO A 506 77.67 -63.92 32.84
#